data_AF-A7RUY8-F1
#
_entry.id   AF-A7RUY8-F1
#
_cell.length_a   1.000
_cell.length_b   1.000
_cell.length_c   1.000
_cell.angle_alpha   90.00
_cell.angle_beta   90.00
_cell.angle_gamma   90.00
#
_symmetry.space_group_name_H-M   'P 1'
#
loop_
_entity.id
_entity.type
_entity.pdbx_description
1 polymer ?
#
loop_
_entity_poly.entity_id
_entity_poly.type
_entity_poly.pdbx_seq_one_letter_code
_entity_poly.pdbx_strand_id
1 'polypeptide(L)'
;MIEYSWAWTRHVAYLTGGDTEFKQVYEKTFLTHEWSLYLLLDTLDDLTTTDSSMGRKWICGYENIKELEAAPENVKRIFSLENANRFEKRKVEEQEVKNNYEGYSQRSVAELTLKINTLERHMKERPKDKHNKVFLHWLTDQRKKKLKHLKNKDFPGYLQLLQELNIPELESPHSKWNKYKFRKFKIGVEVKEKRSFLDRKIIT
;
A
#
# COMPACT_ATOMS: atom_id res chain seq x y z
N MET A 1 14.88 1.02 21.24
CA MET A 1 15.37 -0.04 20.35
C MET A 1 16.49 0.51 19.44
N ILE A 2 17.47 1.20 20.03
CA ILE A 2 18.61 1.84 19.32
C ILE A 2 19.95 1.26 19.82
N GLU A 3 19.97 0.53 20.95
CA GLU A 3 21.20 0.03 21.57
C GLU A 3 21.85 -1.18 20.87
N TYR A 4 21.12 -1.89 20.00
CA TYR A 4 21.68 -3.06 19.31
C TYR A 4 22.54 -2.73 18.08
N SER A 5 22.50 -1.49 17.58
CA SER A 5 23.27 -1.07 16.39
C SER A 5 24.73 -0.75 16.72
N TRP A 6 25.01 -0.24 17.92
CA TRP A 6 26.35 0.16 18.35
C TRP A 6 27.25 -1.01 18.76
N ALA A 7 26.67 -2.16 19.12
CA ALA A 7 27.42 -3.35 19.52
C ALA A 7 28.09 -4.06 18.32
N TRP A 8 27.46 -4.02 17.14
CA TRP A 8 27.96 -4.69 15.95
C TRP A 8 29.08 -3.89 15.26
N THR A 9 28.94 -2.57 15.24
CA THR A 9 29.95 -1.63 14.71
C THR A 9 31.23 -1.62 15.56
N ARG A 10 31.11 -1.80 16.88
CA ARG A 10 32.27 -1.86 17.79
C ARG A 10 33.04 -3.18 17.67
N HIS A 11 32.35 -4.28 17.37
CA HIS A 11 32.96 -5.61 17.22
C HIS A 11 33.71 -5.76 15.88
N VAL A 12 33.17 -5.21 14.79
CA VAL A 12 33.82 -5.24 13.47
C VAL A 12 35.03 -4.29 13.42
N ALA A 13 34.94 -3.13 14.09
CA ALA A 13 36.05 -2.17 14.16
C ALA A 13 37.27 -2.67 14.97
N TYR A 14 37.12 -3.69 15.80
CA TYR A 14 38.22 -4.31 16.55
C TYR A 14 38.97 -5.37 15.73
N LEU A 15 38.34 -5.92 14.67
CA LEU A 15 38.88 -7.02 13.86
C LEU A 15 39.66 -6.55 12.62
N THR A 16 39.46 -5.30 12.19
CA THR A 16 40.15 -4.71 11.05
C THR A 16 40.88 -3.47 11.54
N GLY A 17 42.20 -3.63 11.78
CA GLY A 17 43.10 -2.53 12.14
C GLY A 17 42.81 -1.29 11.30
N GLY A 18 42.71 -0.15 11.98
CA GLY A 18 41.93 0.98 11.53
C GLY A 18 42.37 1.57 10.20
N ASP A 19 41.39 1.76 9.32
CA ASP A 19 41.43 2.76 8.26
C ASP A 19 40.14 3.58 8.35
N THR A 20 40.28 4.84 8.78
CA THR A 20 39.21 5.84 8.93
C THR A 20 38.50 6.17 7.61
N GLU A 21 39.08 5.81 6.47
CA GLU A 21 38.54 6.06 5.13
C GLU A 21 37.35 5.15 4.80
N PHE A 22 37.36 3.88 5.23
CA PHE A 22 36.26 2.94 4.94
C PHE A 22 34.96 3.30 5.65
N LYS A 23 35.03 3.90 6.85
CA LYS A 23 33.86 4.40 7.59
C LYS A 23 33.19 5.56 6.87
N GLN A 24 33.96 6.50 6.32
CA GLN A 24 33.40 7.63 5.58
C GLN A 24 32.72 7.19 4.29
N VAL A 25 33.26 6.19 3.59
CA VAL A 25 32.66 5.64 2.36
C VAL A 25 31.38 4.86 2.68
N TYR A 26 31.36 4.05 3.75
CA TYR A 26 30.14 3.33 4.15
C TYR A 26 29.06 4.28 4.73
N GLU A 27 29.41 5.29 5.53
CA GLU A 27 28.43 6.28 6.00
C GLU A 27 27.91 7.18 4.87
N LYS A 28 28.77 7.60 3.92
CA LYS A 28 28.32 8.34 2.73
C LYS A 28 27.40 7.52 1.84
N THR A 29 27.65 6.23 1.66
CA THR A 29 26.86 5.37 0.75
C THR A 29 25.58 4.85 1.38
N PHE A 30 25.59 4.58 2.70
CA PHE A 30 24.42 4.05 3.41
C PHE A 30 23.39 5.14 3.77
N LEU A 31 23.83 6.39 3.98
CA LEU A 31 22.93 7.52 4.26
C LEU A 31 22.36 8.20 3.01
N THR A 32 22.96 8.02 1.82
CA THR A 32 22.52 8.73 0.61
C THR A 32 21.70 7.89 -0.37
N HIS A 33 21.76 6.55 -0.35
CA HIS A 33 21.25 5.77 -1.49
C HIS A 33 19.94 4.99 -1.32
N GLU A 34 19.42 4.76 -0.11
CA GLU A 34 18.09 4.13 0.04
C GLU A 34 17.03 5.13 0.50
N TRP A 35 17.30 5.98 1.49
CA TRP A 35 16.26 6.81 2.10
C TRP A 35 16.10 8.17 1.43
N SER A 36 17.13 8.65 0.72
CA SER A 36 17.05 9.92 -0.03
C SER A 36 16.15 9.82 -1.25
N LEU A 37 16.02 8.65 -1.89
CA LEU A 37 15.11 8.46 -3.02
C LEU A 37 13.65 8.28 -2.55
N TYR A 38 13.41 7.65 -1.39
CA TYR A 38 12.05 7.56 -0.83
C TYR A 38 11.52 8.90 -0.31
N LEU A 39 12.37 9.75 0.29
CA LEU A 39 11.97 11.10 0.70
C LEU A 39 11.74 12.07 -0.48
N LEU A 40 12.39 11.83 -1.63
CA LEU A 40 12.22 12.65 -2.84
C LEU A 40 11.03 12.18 -3.70
N LEU A 41 10.63 10.90 -3.59
CA LEU A 41 9.38 10.39 -4.18
C LEU A 41 8.13 10.81 -3.38
N ASP A 42 8.22 10.97 -2.06
CA ASP A 42 7.10 11.45 -1.23
C ASP A 42 6.71 12.91 -1.55
N THR A 43 7.66 13.73 -2.03
CA THR A 43 7.41 15.12 -2.45
C THR A 43 6.90 15.26 -3.89
N LEU A 44 6.89 14.18 -4.67
CA LEU A 44 6.41 14.19 -6.06
C LEU A 44 5.00 13.62 -6.24
N ASP A 45 4.37 13.10 -5.18
CA ASP A 45 2.94 12.75 -5.18
C ASP A 45 2.01 13.95 -4.96
N ASP A 46 2.55 15.10 -4.52
CA ASP A 46 1.79 16.34 -4.28
C ASP A 46 1.78 17.30 -5.49
N LEU A 47 2.41 16.95 -6.62
CA LEU A 47 2.35 17.75 -7.86
C LEU A 47 1.68 17.04 -9.04
N THR A 48 1.03 15.90 -8.81
CA THR A 48 -0.11 15.49 -9.65
C THR A 48 -1.41 15.94 -8.98
N THR A 49 -1.58 17.26 -8.85
CA THR A 49 -2.87 17.84 -9.28
C THR A 49 -2.86 17.81 -10.82
N THR A 50 -2.66 16.63 -11.41
CA THR A 50 -3.42 16.32 -12.59
C THR A 50 -4.78 16.08 -12.01
N ASP A 51 -5.71 16.99 -12.30
CA ASP A 51 -7.12 16.72 -12.25
C ASP A 51 -7.37 15.45 -13.10
N SER A 52 -7.11 14.27 -12.54
CA SER A 52 -7.38 12.96 -13.12
C SER A 52 -8.87 12.64 -13.02
N SER A 53 -9.69 13.68 -13.16
CA SER A 53 -10.89 13.66 -13.98
C SER A 53 -10.45 13.35 -15.43
N MET A 54 -9.96 12.13 -15.65
CA MET A 54 -9.59 11.63 -16.98
C MET A 54 -10.86 11.56 -17.83
N GLY A 55 -11.18 12.65 -18.52
CA GLY A 55 -12.11 12.73 -19.64
C GLY A 55 -13.61 12.61 -19.36
N ARG A 56 -14.06 12.25 -18.15
CA ARG A 56 -15.50 12.13 -17.84
C ARG A 56 -16.10 13.42 -17.29
N LYS A 57 -17.02 13.99 -18.06
CA LYS A 57 -17.73 15.24 -17.72
C LYS A 57 -18.85 15.06 -16.68
N TRP A 58 -19.44 13.86 -16.61
CA TRP A 58 -20.71 13.61 -15.91
C TRP A 58 -20.60 12.53 -14.83
N ILE A 59 -21.54 12.54 -13.88
CA ILE A 59 -21.78 11.45 -12.93
C ILE A 59 -22.08 10.14 -13.68
N CYS A 60 -21.72 9.00 -13.07
CA CYS A 60 -21.90 7.68 -13.69
C CYS A 60 -23.34 7.46 -14.17
N GLY A 61 -23.48 6.88 -15.38
CA GLY A 61 -24.78 6.58 -16.00
C GLY A 61 -25.34 7.69 -16.90
N TYR A 62 -24.73 8.88 -16.92
CA TYR A 62 -25.17 10.02 -17.74
C TYR A 62 -24.22 10.34 -18.91
N GLU A 63 -23.27 9.45 -19.21
CA GLU A 63 -22.19 9.71 -20.20
C GLU A 63 -22.68 9.83 -21.64
N ASN A 64 -23.66 9.00 -22.04
CA ASN A 64 -24.04 8.82 -23.46
C ASN A 64 -25.44 9.38 -23.79
N ILE A 65 -25.89 10.43 -23.09
CA ILE A 65 -27.24 10.97 -23.24
C ILE A 65 -27.21 12.23 -24.12
N LYS A 66 -27.72 12.12 -25.35
CA LYS A 66 -27.82 13.22 -26.33
C LYS A 66 -28.61 14.42 -25.80
N GLU A 67 -29.61 14.17 -24.97
CA GLU A 67 -30.45 15.20 -24.35
C GLU A 67 -29.66 16.08 -23.36
N LEU A 68 -28.70 15.49 -22.66
CA LEU A 68 -27.87 16.21 -21.69
C LEU A 68 -26.85 17.11 -22.39
N GLU A 69 -26.39 16.74 -23.58
CA GLU A 69 -25.53 17.57 -24.41
C GLU A 69 -26.28 18.81 -24.94
N ALA A 70 -27.56 18.65 -25.31
CA ALA A 70 -28.42 19.75 -25.76
C ALA A 70 -28.99 20.60 -24.60
N ALA A 71 -28.86 20.15 -23.36
CA ALA A 71 -29.42 20.81 -22.19
C ALA A 71 -28.75 22.18 -21.91
N PRO A 72 -29.48 23.11 -21.25
CA PRO A 72 -28.92 24.38 -20.82
C PRO A 72 -27.83 24.19 -19.75
N GLU A 73 -26.93 25.18 -19.63
CA GLU A 73 -25.70 25.06 -18.83
C GLU A 73 -25.96 24.85 -17.33
N ASN A 74 -27.07 25.40 -16.82
CA ASN A 74 -27.51 25.17 -15.45
C ASN A 74 -27.76 23.68 -15.16
N VAL A 75 -28.37 22.95 -16.09
CA VAL A 75 -28.64 21.51 -15.98
C VAL A 75 -27.35 20.72 -16.09
N LYS A 76 -26.48 21.08 -17.04
CA LYS A 76 -25.14 20.49 -17.16
C LYS A 76 -24.35 20.57 -15.86
N ARG A 77 -24.37 21.73 -15.20
CA ARG A 77 -23.69 21.91 -13.91
C ARG A 77 -24.21 20.98 -12.80
N ILE A 78 -25.50 20.65 -12.77
CA ILE A 78 -26.09 19.75 -11.76
C ILE A 78 -25.51 18.33 -11.90
N PHE A 79 -25.33 17.86 -13.12
CA PHE A 79 -24.80 16.52 -13.41
C PHE A 79 -23.27 16.47 -13.55
N SER A 80 -22.61 17.63 -13.44
CA SER A 80 -21.16 17.74 -13.51
C SER A 80 -20.49 16.97 -12.37
N LEU A 81 -19.34 16.37 -12.68
CA LEU A 81 -18.53 15.67 -11.68
C LEU A 81 -17.94 16.65 -10.64
N GLU A 82 -17.70 17.90 -11.04
CA GLU A 82 -17.15 18.95 -10.18
C GLU A 82 -17.96 19.11 -8.88
N ASN A 83 -19.28 19.25 -9.04
CA ASN A 83 -20.23 19.45 -7.93
C ASN A 83 -20.74 18.13 -7.30
N ALA A 84 -20.27 16.98 -7.77
CA ALA A 84 -20.75 15.70 -7.30
C ALA A 84 -20.26 15.36 -5.88
N ASN A 85 -21.07 14.58 -5.14
CA ASN A 85 -20.68 14.03 -3.84
C ASN A 85 -19.45 13.11 -3.97
N ARG A 86 -18.63 13.01 -2.91
CA ARG A 86 -17.45 12.13 -2.84
C ARG A 86 -17.77 10.66 -3.20
N PHE A 87 -18.99 10.23 -2.90
CA PHE A 87 -19.47 8.89 -3.22
C PHE A 87 -19.62 8.68 -4.73
N GLU A 88 -20.20 9.65 -5.44
CA GLU A 88 -20.36 9.58 -6.90
C GLU A 88 -18.99 9.65 -7.60
N LYS A 89 -18.08 10.50 -7.11
CA LYS A 89 -16.69 10.55 -7.60
C LYS A 89 -16.01 9.18 -7.52
N ARG A 90 -16.10 8.51 -6.36
CA ARG A 90 -15.58 7.15 -6.18
C ARG A 90 -16.25 6.14 -7.12
N LYS A 91 -17.57 6.25 -7.32
CA LYS A 91 -18.31 5.33 -8.19
C LYS A 91 -17.87 5.44 -9.65
N VAL A 92 -17.54 6.65 -10.10
CA VAL A 92 -16.95 6.87 -11.44
C VAL A 92 -15.59 6.18 -11.53
N GLU A 93 -14.70 6.39 -10.56
CA GLU A 93 -13.38 5.76 -10.53
C GLU A 93 -13.47 4.21 -10.51
N GLU A 94 -14.37 3.65 -9.70
CA GLU A 94 -14.63 2.21 -9.64
C GLU A 94 -15.08 1.65 -11.00
N GLN A 95 -15.92 2.41 -11.73
CA GLN A 95 -16.37 2.02 -13.06
C GLN A 95 -15.25 2.12 -14.11
N GLU A 96 -14.34 3.09 -14.01
CA GLU A 96 -13.14 3.18 -14.87
C GLU A 96 -12.26 1.95 -14.71
N VAL A 97 -11.93 1.60 -13.46
CA VAL A 97 -11.17 0.39 -13.14
C VAL A 97 -11.87 -0.85 -13.70
N LYS A 98 -13.20 -0.94 -13.55
CA LYS A 98 -13.96 -2.08 -14.07
C LYS A 98 -13.88 -2.20 -15.60
N ASN A 99 -13.90 -1.08 -16.31
CA ASN A 99 -13.83 -1.05 -17.77
C ASN A 99 -12.41 -1.34 -18.30
N ASN A 100 -11.38 -0.88 -17.59
CA ASN A 100 -9.99 -1.05 -18.00
C ASN A 100 -9.49 -2.49 -17.88
N TYR A 101 -10.00 -3.26 -16.91
CA TYR A 101 -9.58 -4.64 -16.68
C TYR A 101 -10.70 -5.63 -16.99
N GLU A 102 -10.45 -6.55 -17.91
CA GLU A 102 -11.42 -7.58 -18.31
C GLU A 102 -11.47 -8.75 -17.31
N GLY A 103 -10.30 -9.20 -16.82
CA GLY A 103 -10.19 -10.34 -15.91
C GLY A 103 -10.60 -10.02 -14.48
N TYR A 104 -11.42 -10.88 -13.86
CA TYR A 104 -11.86 -10.72 -12.46
C TYR A 104 -10.69 -10.59 -11.47
N SER A 105 -9.62 -11.37 -11.65
CA SER A 105 -8.46 -11.33 -10.75
C SER A 105 -7.70 -10.02 -10.84
N GLN A 106 -7.49 -9.49 -12.04
CA GLN A 106 -6.82 -8.19 -12.27
C GLN A 106 -7.69 -7.04 -11.77
N ARG A 107 -8.97 -7.03 -12.16
CA ARG A 107 -9.95 -6.04 -11.71
C ARG A 107 -10.04 -5.96 -10.19
N SER A 108 -10.10 -7.12 -9.52
CA SER A 108 -10.16 -7.16 -8.04
C SER A 108 -8.92 -6.55 -7.38
N VAL A 109 -7.72 -6.71 -7.97
CA VAL A 109 -6.50 -6.08 -7.43
C VAL A 109 -6.52 -4.57 -7.65
N ALA A 110 -6.96 -4.12 -8.82
CA ALA A 110 -7.09 -2.70 -9.13
C ALA A 110 -8.14 -2.01 -8.24
N GLU A 111 -9.31 -2.62 -8.02
CA GLU A 111 -10.33 -2.12 -7.09
C GLU A 111 -9.81 -2.01 -5.64
N LEU A 112 -9.05 -3.00 -5.18
CA LEU A 112 -8.42 -2.96 -3.86
C LEU A 112 -7.38 -1.84 -3.77
N THR A 113 -6.64 -1.59 -4.84
CA THR A 113 -5.63 -0.52 -4.90
C THR A 113 -6.29 0.85 -4.84
N LEU A 114 -7.38 1.08 -5.56
CA LEU A 114 -8.17 2.30 -5.46
C LEU A 114 -8.65 2.57 -4.02
N LYS A 115 -9.17 1.54 -3.36
CA LYS A 115 -9.64 1.63 -1.96
C LYS A 115 -8.50 1.92 -0.98
N ILE A 116 -7.34 1.30 -1.18
CA ILE A 116 -6.14 1.53 -0.38
C ILE A 116 -5.71 2.99 -0.52
N ASN A 117 -5.55 3.50 -1.74
CA ASN A 117 -5.13 4.89 -1.99
C ASN A 117 -6.08 5.90 -1.34
N THR A 118 -7.40 5.65 -1.44
CA THR A 118 -8.42 6.49 -0.79
C THR A 118 -8.28 6.50 0.73
N LEU A 119 -8.04 5.33 1.34
CA LEU A 119 -7.87 5.23 2.79
C LEU A 119 -6.54 5.80 3.26
N GLU A 120 -5.47 5.64 2.49
CA GLU A 120 -4.17 6.24 2.81
C GLU A 120 -4.28 7.76 2.88
N ARG A 121 -4.98 8.40 1.92
CA ARG A 121 -5.30 9.84 1.97
C ARG A 121 -6.08 10.20 3.24
N HIS A 122 -7.13 9.44 3.56
CA HIS A 122 -7.90 9.64 4.80
C HIS A 122 -7.04 9.49 6.06
N MET A 123 -6.08 8.55 6.07
CA MET A 123 -5.18 8.33 7.20
C MET A 123 -4.14 9.45 7.35
N LYS A 124 -3.69 10.06 6.23
CA LYS A 124 -2.84 11.27 6.26
C LYS A 124 -3.57 12.42 6.93
N GLU A 125 -4.85 12.64 6.61
CA GLU A 125 -5.69 13.68 7.23
C GLU A 125 -6.10 13.34 8.68
N ARG A 126 -6.39 12.06 8.97
CA ARG A 126 -6.96 11.58 10.24
C ARG A 126 -6.17 10.41 10.82
N PRO A 127 -4.97 10.64 11.37
CA PRO A 127 -4.08 9.56 11.82
C PRO A 127 -4.58 8.81 13.07
N LYS A 128 -5.52 9.39 13.83
CA LYS A 128 -6.05 8.80 15.08
C LYS A 128 -7.16 7.77 14.85
N ASP A 129 -7.64 7.63 13.61
CA ASP A 129 -8.72 6.70 13.26
C ASP A 129 -8.24 5.24 13.26
N LYS A 130 -8.47 4.55 14.39
CA LYS A 130 -8.01 3.17 14.58
C LYS A 130 -8.76 2.18 13.69
N HIS A 131 -10.04 2.44 13.40
CA HIS A 131 -10.86 1.52 12.63
C HIS A 131 -10.37 1.46 11.18
N ASN A 132 -10.16 2.62 10.58
CA ASN A 132 -9.66 2.70 9.20
C ASN A 132 -8.21 2.23 9.08
N LYS A 133 -7.38 2.40 10.11
CA LYS A 133 -6.03 1.81 10.13
C LYS A 133 -6.06 0.28 10.05
N VAL A 134 -6.93 -0.35 10.84
CA VAL A 134 -7.12 -1.82 10.80
C VAL A 134 -7.66 -2.25 9.42
N PHE A 135 -8.64 -1.51 8.90
CA PHE A 135 -9.23 -1.80 7.59
C PHE A 135 -8.22 -1.66 6.43
N LEU A 136 -7.36 -0.64 6.47
CA LEU A 136 -6.27 -0.43 5.51
C LEU A 136 -5.29 -1.61 5.49
N HIS A 137 -4.87 -2.07 6.67
CA HIS A 137 -4.02 -3.27 6.77
C HIS A 137 -4.71 -4.51 6.22
N TRP A 138 -6.00 -4.70 6.57
CA TRP A 138 -6.78 -5.83 6.05
C TRP A 138 -6.90 -5.81 4.52
N LEU A 139 -7.19 -4.65 3.91
CA LEU A 139 -7.24 -4.51 2.44
C LEU A 139 -5.89 -4.78 1.79
N THR A 140 -4.80 -4.31 2.40
CA THR A 140 -3.44 -4.58 1.93
C THR A 140 -3.14 -6.07 1.90
N ASP A 141 -3.56 -6.81 2.92
CA ASP A 141 -3.38 -8.26 2.99
C ASP A 141 -4.28 -9.01 2.01
N GLN A 142 -5.53 -8.55 1.82
CA GLN A 142 -6.40 -9.10 0.76
C GLN A 142 -5.78 -8.90 -0.63
N ARG A 143 -5.22 -7.71 -0.91
CA ARG A 143 -4.55 -7.41 -2.18
C ARG A 143 -3.36 -8.35 -2.41
N LYS A 144 -2.51 -8.56 -1.40
CA LYS A 144 -1.40 -9.53 -1.46
C LYS A 144 -1.88 -10.95 -1.75
N LYS A 145 -2.98 -11.40 -1.12
CA LYS A 145 -3.56 -12.73 -1.37
C LYS A 145 -4.05 -12.86 -2.82
N LYS A 146 -4.70 -11.83 -3.36
CA LYS A 146 -5.16 -11.81 -4.76
C LYS A 146 -3.99 -11.81 -5.75
N LEU A 147 -2.95 -11.00 -5.50
CA LEU A 147 -1.72 -11.00 -6.28
C LEU A 147 -1.01 -12.36 -6.27
N LYS A 148 -0.94 -13.03 -5.12
CA LYS A 148 -0.40 -14.40 -5.02
C LYS A 148 -1.18 -15.38 -5.90
N HIS A 149 -2.51 -15.29 -5.91
CA HIS A 149 -3.34 -16.13 -6.75
C HIS A 149 -3.12 -15.83 -8.24
N LEU A 150 -3.03 -14.55 -8.61
CA LEU A 150 -2.77 -14.12 -9.98
C LEU A 150 -1.41 -14.65 -10.46
N LYS A 151 -0.34 -14.46 -9.67
CA LYS A 151 1.03 -14.96 -9.96
C LYS A 151 1.08 -16.46 -10.27
N ASN A 152 0.26 -17.27 -9.57
CA ASN A 152 0.20 -18.71 -9.78
C ASN A 152 -0.62 -19.12 -11.02
N LYS A 153 -1.61 -18.31 -11.40
CA LYS A 153 -2.54 -18.62 -12.50
C LYS A 153 -2.04 -18.07 -13.84
N ASP A 154 -1.59 -16.82 -13.84
CA ASP A 154 -1.14 -16.08 -15.01
C ASP A 154 0.03 -15.17 -14.62
N PHE A 155 1.23 -15.59 -14.99
CA PHE A 155 2.46 -14.89 -14.65
C PHE A 155 2.70 -13.63 -15.51
N PRO A 156 2.55 -13.67 -16.86
CA PRO A 156 2.63 -12.46 -17.69
C PRO A 156 1.65 -11.37 -17.27
N GLY A 157 0.37 -11.71 -17.05
CA GLY A 157 -0.64 -10.73 -16.65
C GLY A 157 -0.39 -10.15 -15.25
N TYR A 158 0.29 -10.88 -14.37
CA TYR A 158 0.74 -10.38 -13.07
C TYR A 158 1.84 -9.32 -13.22
N LEU A 159 2.82 -9.53 -14.10
CA LEU A 159 3.92 -8.57 -14.30
C LEU A 159 3.43 -7.25 -14.91
N GLN A 160 2.56 -7.33 -15.93
CA GLN A 160 1.95 -6.15 -16.54
C GLN A 160 1.18 -5.32 -15.49
N LEU A 161 0.36 -6.00 -14.68
CA LEU A 161 -0.43 -5.33 -13.66
C LEU A 161 0.42 -4.68 -12.55
N LEU A 162 1.56 -5.27 -12.19
CA LEU A 162 2.49 -4.63 -11.24
C LEU A 162 3.07 -3.33 -11.79
N GLN A 163 3.42 -3.32 -13.08
CA GLN A 163 3.96 -2.15 -13.77
C GLN A 163 2.90 -1.05 -13.88
N GLU A 164 1.67 -1.40 -14.29
CA GLU A 164 0.57 -0.45 -14.46
C GLU A 164 0.16 0.22 -13.14
N LEU A 165 0.08 -0.57 -12.05
CA LEU A 165 -0.39 -0.07 -10.75
C LEU A 165 0.76 0.39 -9.83
N ASN A 166 2.01 0.35 -10.29
CA ASN A 166 3.21 0.66 -9.50
C ASN A 166 3.24 -0.06 -8.14
N ILE A 167 2.90 -1.35 -8.11
CA ILE A 167 2.86 -2.15 -6.88
C ILE A 167 4.21 -2.90 -6.73
N PRO A 168 4.81 -2.94 -5.52
CA PRO A 168 6.01 -3.75 -5.30
C PRO A 168 5.72 -5.24 -5.51
N GLU A 169 6.69 -5.97 -6.07
CA GLU A 169 6.54 -7.40 -6.29
C GLU A 169 6.32 -8.14 -4.95
N LEU A 170 5.45 -9.15 -4.96
CA LEU A 170 5.24 -10.00 -3.80
C LEU A 170 6.52 -10.79 -3.45
N GLU A 171 7.14 -10.43 -2.33
CA GLU A 171 8.27 -11.17 -1.76
C GLU A 171 7.92 -12.65 -1.53
N SER A 172 8.86 -13.54 -1.85
CA SER A 172 8.71 -14.95 -1.52
C SER A 172 8.65 -15.14 0.01
N PRO A 173 7.66 -15.89 0.54
CA PRO A 173 7.63 -16.26 1.96
C PRO A 173 8.90 -17.00 2.40
N HIS A 174 9.59 -17.65 1.46
CA HIS A 174 10.82 -18.39 1.69
C HIS A 174 12.10 -17.61 1.35
N SER A 175 12.01 -16.28 1.18
CA SER A 175 13.20 -15.43 1.07
C SER A 175 14.15 -15.67 2.25
N LYS A 176 15.47 -15.65 1.99
CA LYS A 176 16.54 -15.89 2.98
C LYS A 176 16.34 -15.05 4.25
N TRP A 177 15.84 -13.83 4.09
CA TRP A 177 15.55 -12.87 5.17
C TRP A 177 14.24 -13.18 5.93
N ASN A 178 13.28 -13.88 5.31
CA ASN A 178 12.02 -14.31 5.94
C ASN A 178 12.17 -15.60 6.78
N LYS A 179 13.23 -16.40 6.54
CA LYS A 179 13.55 -17.63 7.32
C LYS A 179 13.66 -17.38 8.84
N TYR A 180 14.07 -16.18 9.25
CA TYR A 180 14.31 -15.82 10.65
C TYR A 180 13.17 -15.00 11.28
N LYS A 181 12.23 -14.48 10.48
CA LYS A 181 11.12 -13.63 10.94
C LYS A 181 10.11 -14.42 11.80
N PHE A 182 9.92 -15.71 11.50
CA PHE A 182 9.05 -16.62 12.27
C PHE A 182 9.77 -17.38 13.39
N ARG A 183 11.11 -17.29 13.50
CA ARG A 183 11.90 -17.95 14.57
C ARG A 183 12.02 -17.10 15.84
N LYS A 184 11.61 -15.83 15.82
CA LYS A 184 11.66 -14.90 16.97
C LYS A 184 10.79 -15.33 18.17
N PHE A 185 9.86 -16.28 17.99
CA PHE A 185 9.14 -16.92 19.10
C PHE A 185 9.87 -18.13 19.72
N LYS A 186 11.10 -18.45 19.30
CA LYS A 186 11.86 -19.62 19.80
C LYS A 186 13.35 -19.38 20.07
N ILE A 187 13.79 -18.13 20.23
CA ILE A 187 15.12 -17.85 20.79
C ILE A 187 14.95 -16.76 21.85
N GLY A 188 14.94 -17.17 23.13
CA GLY A 188 14.93 -16.26 24.28
C GLY A 188 13.56 -15.81 24.82
N VAL A 189 12.45 -16.43 24.39
CA VAL A 189 11.13 -16.22 24.99
C VAL A 189 10.77 -17.46 25.80
N GLU A 190 10.61 -17.33 27.11
CA GLU A 190 10.07 -18.41 27.95
C GLU A 190 8.67 -18.77 27.44
N VAL A 191 8.46 -20.06 27.16
CA VAL A 191 7.13 -20.58 26.86
C VAL A 191 6.34 -20.51 28.16
N LYS A 192 5.44 -19.52 28.31
CA LYS A 192 4.49 -19.51 29.44
C LYS A 192 3.69 -20.81 29.38
N GLU A 193 3.75 -21.61 30.44
CA GLU A 193 2.90 -22.79 30.59
C GLU A 193 1.45 -22.37 30.34
N LYS A 194 0.70 -23.18 29.58
CA LYS A 194 -0.74 -22.93 29.42
C LYS A 194 -1.34 -22.95 30.83
N ARG A 195 -2.02 -21.86 31.23
CA ARG A 195 -2.78 -21.84 32.50
C ARG A 195 -3.61 -23.12 32.58
N SER A 196 -3.52 -23.83 33.70
CA SER A 196 -4.24 -25.09 33.87
C SER A 196 -5.74 -24.82 33.70
N PHE A 197 -6.50 -25.82 33.26
CA PHE A 197 -7.96 -25.69 33.13
C PHE A 197 -8.61 -25.21 34.44
N LEU A 198 -7.99 -25.57 35.57
CA LEU A 198 -8.39 -25.25 36.94
C LEU A 198 -8.18 -23.77 37.31
N ASP A 199 -7.26 -23.06 36.65
CA ASP A 199 -6.96 -21.64 36.92
C ASP A 199 -7.93 -20.66 36.23
N ARG A 200 -8.86 -21.17 35.42
CA ARG A 200 -9.89 -20.33 34.81
C ARG A 200 -10.99 -20.07 35.83
N LYS A 201 -10.83 -19.01 36.64
CA LYS A 201 -11.96 -18.47 37.42
C LYS A 201 -13.11 -18.18 36.45
N ILE A 202 -14.20 -18.92 36.60
CA ILE A 202 -15.47 -18.60 35.95
C ILE A 202 -15.92 -17.30 36.60
N ILE A 203 -15.92 -16.23 35.82
CA ILE A 203 -16.55 -14.98 36.24
C ILE A 203 -18.05 -15.25 36.15
N THR A 204 -18.65 -15.58 37.29
CA THR A 204 -20.10 -15.69 37.49
C THR A 204 -20.72 -14.32 37.59
#